data_AF-A0A6J3FXM3-F1
#
_entry.id   AF-A0A6J3FXM3-F1
#
_cell.length_a   1.000
_cell.length_b   1.000
_cell.length_c   1.000
_cell.angle_alpha   90.00
_cell.angle_beta   90.00
_cell.angle_gamma   90.00
#
_symmetry.space_group_name_H-M   'P 1'
#
loop_
_entity.id
_entity.type
_entity.pdbx_description
1 polymer ?
#
loop_
_entity_poly.entity_id
_entity_poly.type
_entity_poly.pdbx_seq_one_letter_code
_entity_poly.pdbx_strand_id
1 'polypeptide(L)'
;MGREFGNLTRMRHVISYSLSPFEQRAFPHVFTKGVPNVVRRIRESFLRVVPPFIGFYLLYTWGNEEFERSKRKNPADYENDK
;
A
#
# COMPACT_ATOMS: atom_id res chain seq x y z
N MET A 1 4.82 20.63 30.28
CA MET A 1 4.29 19.72 31.32
C MET A 1 4.33 18.31 30.76
N GLY A 2 5.40 17.58 31.09
CA GLY A 2 5.79 16.33 30.44
C GLY A 2 4.95 15.15 30.92
N ARG A 3 4.62 14.25 29.99
CA ARG A 3 4.07 12.94 30.32
C ARG A 3 5.25 12.07 30.76
N GLU A 4 5.41 11.88 32.07
CA GLU A 4 6.42 11.00 32.66
C GLU A 4 5.81 9.67 33.11
N PHE A 5 6.61 8.60 33.10
CA PHE A 5 6.20 7.32 33.69
C PHE A 5 5.86 7.53 35.17
N GLY A 6 4.64 7.14 35.56
CA GLY A 6 4.06 7.43 36.88
C GLY A 6 2.88 8.41 36.85
N ASN A 7 2.83 9.33 35.87
CA ASN A 7 1.78 10.35 35.70
C ASN A 7 1.06 10.26 34.34
N LEU A 8 0.90 9.04 33.81
CA LEU A 8 0.32 8.82 32.47
C LEU A 8 -1.21 8.74 32.50
N THR A 9 -1.74 7.76 33.22
CA THR A 9 -3.17 7.47 33.25
C THR A 9 -3.53 6.63 34.48
N ARG A 10 -4.80 6.66 34.88
CA ARG A 10 -5.33 5.83 35.98
C ARG A 10 -5.90 4.53 35.41
N MET A 11 -5.14 3.44 35.47
CA MET A 11 -5.63 2.08 35.21
C MET A 11 -5.84 1.32 36.53
N ARG A 12 -6.86 0.45 36.58
CA ARG A 12 -7.18 -0.36 37.77
C ARG A 12 -7.49 -1.80 37.34
N HIS A 13 -6.99 -2.77 38.10
CA HIS A 13 -7.31 -4.20 37.96
C HIS A 13 -7.01 -4.82 36.58
N VAL A 14 -5.88 -4.47 35.96
CA VAL A 14 -5.38 -5.14 34.73
C VAL A 14 -4.15 -5.96 35.09
N ILE A 15 -4.21 -7.28 34.88
CA ILE A 15 -3.09 -8.20 35.12
C ILE A 15 -2.54 -8.65 33.78
N SER A 16 -1.23 -8.51 33.58
CA SER A 16 -0.52 -8.91 32.36
C SER A 16 0.58 -9.91 32.69
N TYR A 17 0.77 -10.93 31.85
CA TYR A 17 1.80 -11.95 32.00
C TYR A 17 2.81 -11.86 30.87
N SER A 18 4.09 -12.14 31.16
CA SER A 18 5.19 -12.13 30.20
C SER A 18 6.18 -13.26 30.51
N LEU A 19 6.76 -13.86 29.48
CA LEU A 19 7.86 -14.83 29.60
C LEU A 19 9.20 -14.15 29.34
N SER A 20 10.28 -14.66 29.95
CA SER A 20 11.65 -14.18 29.66
C SER A 20 11.99 -14.35 28.18
N PRO A 21 12.69 -13.39 27.54
CA PRO A 21 13.09 -13.50 26.13
C PRO A 21 13.91 -14.75 25.81
N PHE A 22 14.71 -15.23 26.78
CA PHE A 22 15.55 -16.44 26.62
C PHE A 22 14.75 -17.74 26.64
N GLU A 23 13.49 -17.68 27.11
CA GLU A 23 12.55 -18.82 27.14
C GLU A 23 11.64 -18.84 25.90
N GLN A 24 11.71 -17.79 25.07
CA GLN A 24 10.85 -17.63 23.89
C GLN A 24 11.64 -17.84 22.60
N ARG A 25 10.93 -18.25 21.54
CA ARG A 25 11.50 -18.24 20.18
C ARG A 25 11.39 -16.82 19.61
N ALA A 26 12.46 -16.33 18.98
CA ALA A 26 12.45 -15.03 18.31
C ALA A 26 11.45 -14.96 17.14
N PHE A 27 11.26 -16.07 16.41
CA PHE A 27 10.35 -16.16 15.26
C PHE A 27 9.35 -17.33 15.40
N PRO A 28 8.32 -17.20 16.24
CA PRO A 28 7.34 -18.26 16.44
C PRO A 28 6.29 -18.23 15.30
N HIS A 29 5.88 -19.42 14.82
CA HIS A 29 4.72 -19.59 13.91
C HIS A 29 4.75 -18.78 12.60
N VAL A 30 5.94 -18.57 12.02
CA VAL A 30 6.12 -17.74 10.81
C VAL A 30 5.21 -18.17 9.66
N PHE A 31 5.21 -19.47 9.32
CA PHE A 31 4.41 -19.96 8.19
C PHE A 31 2.94 -20.18 8.55
N THR A 32 2.64 -20.68 9.75
CA THR A 32 1.26 -21.05 10.13
C THR A 32 0.41 -19.84 10.53
N LYS A 33 1.02 -18.77 11.06
CA LYS A 33 0.32 -17.56 11.51
C LYS A 33 0.84 -16.29 10.87
N GLY A 34 2.16 -16.17 10.67
CA GLY A 34 2.78 -14.98 10.09
C GLY A 34 2.32 -14.73 8.65
N VAL A 35 2.57 -15.68 7.75
CA VAL A 35 2.22 -15.56 6.32
C VAL A 35 0.70 -15.34 6.11
N PRO A 36 -0.22 -16.11 6.72
CA PRO A 36 -1.65 -15.86 6.58
C PRO A 36 -2.08 -14.47 7.07
N ASN A 37 -1.47 -13.97 8.14
CA ASN A 37 -1.76 -12.61 8.63
C ASN A 37 -1.25 -11.52 7.67
N VAL A 38 -0.10 -11.72 7.03
CA VAL A 38 0.40 -10.79 6.00
C VAL A 38 -0.55 -10.76 4.81
N VAL A 39 -0.97 -11.92 4.31
CA VAL A 39 -1.94 -12.02 3.20
C VAL A 39 -3.26 -11.34 3.57
N ARG A 40 -3.78 -11.57 4.78
CA ARG A 40 -4.99 -10.89 5.28
C ARG A 40 -4.82 -9.37 5.24
N ARG A 41 -3.69 -8.84 5.74
CA ARG A 41 -3.41 -7.39 5.76
C ARG A 41 -3.30 -6.80 4.35
N ILE A 42 -2.68 -7.52 3.40
CA ILE A 42 -2.61 -7.09 2.00
C ILE A 42 -4.02 -7.01 1.41
N ARG A 43 -4.84 -8.05 1.61
CA ARG A 43 -6.20 -8.10 1.08
C ARG A 43 -7.07 -6.95 1.62
N GLU A 44 -6.91 -6.57 2.88
CA GLU A 44 -7.65 -5.47 3.52
C GLU A 44 -7.32 -4.09 2.94
N SER A 45 -6.08 -3.87 2.49
CA SER A 45 -5.67 -2.60 1.88
C SER A 45 -5.76 -2.58 0.35
N PHE A 46 -5.80 -3.75 -0.30
CA PHE A 46 -5.70 -3.89 -1.75
C PHE A 46 -6.69 -2.98 -2.51
N LEU A 47 -7.98 -3.06 -2.18
CA LEU A 47 -9.01 -2.28 -2.88
C LEU A 47 -8.97 -0.78 -2.57
N ARG A 48 -8.27 -0.35 -1.53
CA ARG A 48 -8.10 1.08 -1.21
C ARG A 48 -6.90 1.67 -1.95
N VAL A 49 -5.84 0.88 -2.11
CA VAL A 49 -4.56 1.35 -2.64
C VAL A 49 -4.44 1.09 -4.14
N VAL A 50 -4.82 -0.09 -4.61
CA VAL A 50 -4.53 -0.54 -5.99
C VAL A 50 -5.35 0.19 -7.07
N PRO A 51 -6.67 0.43 -6.91
CA PRO A 51 -7.47 1.08 -7.96
C PRO A 51 -6.94 2.44 -8.45
N PRO A 52 -6.54 3.40 -7.59
CA PRO A 52 -5.99 4.67 -8.08
C PRO A 52 -4.67 4.50 -8.84
N PHE A 53 -3.82 3.55 -8.46
CA PHE A 53 -2.60 3.25 -9.21
C PHE A 53 -2.89 2.65 -10.59
N ILE A 54 -3.90 1.77 -10.69
CA ILE A 54 -4.36 1.26 -11.99
C ILE A 54 -4.87 2.41 -12.85
N GLY A 55 -5.71 3.28 -12.30
CA GLY A 55 -6.22 4.45 -13.01
C GLY A 55 -5.11 5.37 -13.51
N PHE A 56 -4.10 5.64 -12.67
CA PHE A 56 -2.92 6.42 -13.05
C PHE A 56 -2.14 5.75 -14.18
N TYR A 57 -1.91 4.44 -14.09
CA TYR A 57 -1.17 3.71 -15.12
C TYR A 57 -1.88 3.76 -16.48
N LEU A 58 -3.20 3.58 -16.50
CA LEU A 58 -3.99 3.69 -17.73
C LEU A 58 -3.95 5.10 -18.33
N LEU A 59 -4.04 6.14 -17.49
CA LEU A 59 -3.93 7.53 -17.94
C LEU A 59 -2.54 7.82 -18.52
N TYR A 60 -1.50 7.30 -17.88
CA TYR A 60 -0.11 7.44 -18.34
C TYR A 60 0.10 6.76 -19.70
N THR A 61 -0.38 5.53 -19.87
CA THR A 61 -0.24 4.81 -21.16
C THR A 61 -1.01 5.51 -22.27
N TRP A 62 -2.27 5.87 -22.02
CA TRP A 62 -3.10 6.58 -22.99
C TRP A 62 -2.49 7.93 -23.38
N GLY A 63 -2.02 8.72 -22.41
CA GLY A 63 -1.44 10.03 -22.67
C GLY A 63 -0.19 9.95 -23.54
N ASN A 64 0.65 8.94 -23.33
CA ASN A 64 1.84 8.72 -24.15
C ASN A 64 1.49 8.26 -25.57
N GLU A 65 0.56 7.32 -25.71
CA GLU A 65 0.11 6.82 -27.01
C GLU A 65 -0.54 7.92 -27.86
N GLU A 66 -1.41 8.72 -27.26
CA GLU A 66 -2.10 9.81 -27.94
C GLU A 66 -1.13 10.94 -28.31
N PHE A 67 -0.16 11.25 -27.43
CA PHE A 67 0.88 12.22 -27.75
C PHE A 67 1.72 11.78 -28.95
N GLU A 68 2.15 10.52 -29.00
CA GLU A 68 2.87 9.98 -30.15
C GLU A 68 2.02 9.95 -31.42
N ARG A 69 0.72 9.66 -31.31
CA ARG A 69 -0.23 9.75 -32.42
C ARG A 69 -0.36 11.19 -32.94
N SER A 70 -0.49 12.18 -32.05
CA SER A 70 -0.66 13.59 -32.40
C SER A 70 0.55 14.20 -33.11
N LYS A 71 1.76 13.65 -32.89
CA LYS A 71 2.96 14.09 -33.60
C LYS A 71 3.03 13.60 -35.04
N ARG A 72 2.29 12.54 -35.37
CA ARG A 72 2.29 11.99 -36.74
C ARG A 72 1.45 12.90 -37.63
N LYS A 73 2.01 13.24 -38.80
CA LYS A 73 1.29 14.02 -39.81
C LYS A 73 0.06 13.24 -40.28
N ASN A 74 -1.07 13.92 -40.41
CA ASN A 74 -2.27 13.34 -40.97
C ASN A 74 -2.23 13.44 -42.51
N PRO A 75 -2.21 12.32 -43.26
CA PRO A 75 -2.16 12.36 -44.72
C PRO A 75 -3.38 13.07 -45.34
N ALA A 76 -4.54 13.03 -44.68
CA ALA A 76 -5.77 13.66 -45.17
C ALA A 76 -5.69 15.20 -45.23
N ASP A 77 -4.78 15.81 -44.46
CA ASP A 77 -4.62 17.27 -44.45
C ASP A 77 -3.97 17.80 -45.75
N TYR A 78 -3.32 16.93 -46.53
CA TYR A 78 -2.59 17.30 -47.76
C TYR A 78 -3.29 16.88 -49.07
N GLU A 79 -4.48 16.26 -48.99
CA GLU A 79 -5.16 15.72 -50.17
C GLU A 79 -5.72 16.80 -51.11
N ASN A 80 -6.06 17.99 -50.57
CA ASN A 80 -6.65 19.11 -51.31
C ASN A 80 -5.72 20.32 -51.44
N ASP A 81 -4.46 20.18 -51.03
CA ASP A 81 -3.45 21.25 -51.13
C ASP A 81 -2.89 21.22 -52.57
N LYS A 82 -3.43 22.07 -53.44
CA LYS A 82 -3.01 22.28 -54.83
C LYS A 82 -2.46 23.67 -55.03
#